data_AF-A0A220UN97-F1
#
_entry.id   AF-A0A220UN97-F1
#
_cell.length_a   1.000
_cell.length_b   1.000
_cell.length_c   1.000
_cell.angle_alpha   90.00
_cell.angle_beta   90.00
_cell.angle_gamma   90.00
#
_symmetry.space_group_name_H-M   'P 1'
#
loop_
_entity.id
_entity.type
_entity.pdbx_description
1 polymer ?
#
loop_
_entity_poly.entity_id
_entity_poly.type
_entity_poly.pdbx_seq_one_letter_code
_entity_poly.pdbx_strand_id
1 'polypeptide(L)'
;MFFEGAEKKLEIRLTPKLASLRQREYGFWSTLVACANAEILSTISNHACDAYLLSESSLFVWDDKILLLTCGNSTLVDAACHFINAVGVEHIAALCYQRKNEYQAQLQSTSFADDIAKLRTLIPGKAFRVGHLDSHHHYLFCSDNQFCTGDLFCTDSQVMPSTETCLELMMYHIRGELADYLKLPTQTEQGIYQRLEFQQLFPDFQFDMHCFQPAGFSLNAIRGTDYVTLHITPSMGQGEHSYVSFETNLDLATYPHPVVARLVNGFSPTSWDLIGFDQHILTEGFPAHLCLGQAMVTTASGGEITFSHYQQLETQVLQPEFM
;
A
#
# COMPACT_ATOMS: atom_id res chain seq x y z
N MET A 1 -15.40 -15.63 -9.54
CA MET A 1 -13.98 -16.02 -9.49
C MET A 1 -13.38 -15.19 -8.37
N PHE A 2 -12.71 -15.80 -7.40
CA PHE A 2 -12.19 -15.05 -6.25
C PHE A 2 -11.03 -14.13 -6.67
N PHE A 3 -11.02 -12.90 -6.15
CA PHE A 3 -9.92 -11.94 -6.30
C PHE A 3 -9.40 -11.56 -4.90
N GLU A 4 -8.09 -11.66 -4.71
CA GLU A 4 -7.46 -11.30 -3.44
C GLU A 4 -7.16 -9.79 -3.42
N GLY A 5 -7.95 -9.03 -2.67
CA GLY A 5 -7.73 -7.59 -2.50
C GLY A 5 -6.53 -7.25 -1.60
N ALA A 6 -6.14 -8.14 -0.71
CA ALA A 6 -5.03 -7.92 0.21
C ALA A 6 -3.71 -7.68 -0.55
N GLU A 7 -3.04 -6.57 -0.22
CA GLU A 7 -1.90 -6.10 -1.01
C GLU A 7 -0.56 -6.64 -0.54
N LYS A 8 0.36 -6.68 -1.51
CA LYS A 8 1.80 -6.77 -1.31
C LYS A 8 2.37 -5.39 -1.63
N LYS A 9 3.39 -4.98 -0.88
CA LYS A 9 4.04 -3.67 -1.05
C LYS A 9 5.56 -3.82 -1.08
N LEU A 10 6.20 -3.05 -1.93
CA LEU A 10 7.65 -2.97 -2.06
C LEU A 10 8.06 -1.51 -2.10
N GLU A 11 8.83 -1.07 -1.11
CA GLU A 11 9.53 0.20 -1.13
C GLU A 11 11.03 -0.06 -1.25
N ILE A 12 11.71 0.61 -2.18
CA ILE A 12 13.16 0.57 -2.31
C ILE A 12 13.69 1.99 -2.40
N ARG A 13 14.68 2.31 -1.57
CA ARG A 13 15.44 3.56 -1.60
C ARG A 13 16.86 3.29 -2.04
N LEU A 14 17.39 4.17 -2.89
CA LEU A 14 18.74 4.10 -3.40
C LEU A 14 19.71 4.94 -2.58
N THR A 15 20.99 4.56 -2.66
CA THR A 15 22.08 5.41 -2.21
C THR A 15 22.20 6.65 -3.12
N PRO A 16 22.68 7.80 -2.60
CA PRO A 16 22.82 9.04 -3.39
C PRO A 16 23.77 8.99 -4.59
N LYS A 17 24.46 7.86 -4.80
CA LYS A 17 25.50 7.70 -5.84
C LYS A 17 24.93 7.38 -7.23
N LEU A 18 23.66 7.04 -7.32
CA LEU A 18 23.01 6.68 -8.58
C LEU A 18 22.35 7.88 -9.25
N ALA A 19 22.27 7.80 -10.59
CA ALA A 19 21.42 8.69 -11.36
C ALA A 19 19.95 8.53 -10.93
N SER A 20 19.17 9.60 -11.09
CA SER A 20 17.74 9.60 -10.77
C SER A 20 17.03 8.42 -11.44
N LEU A 21 16.23 7.69 -10.68
CA LEU A 21 15.39 6.61 -11.19
C LEU A 21 14.45 7.11 -12.30
N ARG A 22 13.99 8.36 -12.21
CA ARG A 22 13.13 8.98 -13.22
C ARG A 22 13.80 9.20 -14.57
N GLN A 23 15.13 9.07 -14.64
CA GLN A 23 15.87 9.09 -15.92
C GLN A 23 15.88 7.72 -16.61
N ARG A 24 15.38 6.66 -15.96
CA ARG A 24 15.25 5.33 -16.58
C ARG A 24 14.13 5.36 -17.61
N GLU A 25 14.37 4.67 -18.73
CA GLU A 25 13.39 4.55 -19.81
C GLU A 25 12.14 3.78 -19.34
N TYR A 26 11.00 4.10 -19.94
CA TYR A 26 9.72 3.41 -19.71
C TYR A 26 9.83 1.88 -19.75
N GLY A 27 10.66 1.35 -20.67
CA GLY A 27 10.88 -0.10 -20.82
C GLY A 27 11.43 -0.79 -19.57
N PHE A 28 12.18 -0.07 -18.73
CA PHE A 28 12.63 -0.58 -17.43
C PHE A 28 11.44 -0.81 -16.50
N TRP A 29 10.55 0.18 -16.40
CA TRP A 29 9.37 0.13 -15.53
C TRP A 29 8.34 -0.89 -16.01
N SER A 30 8.08 -0.96 -17.32
CA SER A 30 7.18 -1.97 -17.86
C SER A 30 7.69 -3.40 -17.64
N THR A 31 9.01 -3.61 -17.73
CA THR A 31 9.62 -4.92 -17.43
C THR A 31 9.52 -5.27 -15.95
N LEU A 32 9.81 -4.31 -15.06
CA LEU A 32 9.68 -4.49 -13.62
C LEU A 32 8.25 -4.88 -13.22
N VAL A 33 7.26 -4.15 -13.74
CA VAL A 33 5.84 -4.40 -13.48
C VAL A 33 5.41 -5.76 -14.03
N ALA A 34 5.88 -6.14 -15.22
CA ALA A 34 5.62 -7.45 -15.81
C ALA A 34 6.18 -8.61 -14.95
N CYS A 35 7.31 -8.42 -14.24
CA CYS A 35 7.81 -9.42 -13.28
C CYS A 35 6.86 -9.67 -12.11
N ALA A 36 5.95 -8.75 -11.80
CA ALA A 36 4.90 -8.94 -10.80
C ALA A 36 3.60 -9.52 -11.39
N ASN A 37 3.57 -9.88 -12.68
CA ASN A 37 2.37 -10.25 -13.45
C ASN A 37 1.33 -9.12 -13.53
N ALA A 38 1.78 -7.89 -13.71
CA ALA A 38 0.93 -6.72 -13.93
C ALA A 38 1.33 -5.99 -15.22
N GLU A 39 0.49 -5.03 -15.64
CA GLU A 39 0.73 -4.14 -16.77
C GLU A 39 0.53 -2.68 -16.37
N ILE A 40 1.22 -1.75 -17.03
CA ILE A 40 1.00 -0.31 -16.87
C ILE A 40 -0.19 0.09 -17.76
N LEU A 41 -1.22 0.70 -17.18
CA LEU A 41 -2.40 1.17 -17.88
C LEU A 41 -2.27 2.64 -18.30
N SER A 42 -1.75 3.47 -17.40
CA SER A 42 -1.60 4.91 -17.60
C SER A 42 -0.52 5.50 -16.69
N THR A 43 -0.12 6.73 -16.98
CA THR A 43 0.92 7.44 -16.23
C THR A 43 0.56 8.91 -16.07
N ILE A 44 0.82 9.45 -14.88
CA ILE A 44 0.87 10.88 -14.60
C ILE A 44 2.24 11.24 -14.00
N SER A 45 2.70 12.46 -14.25
CA SER A 45 4.02 12.94 -13.82
C SER A 45 3.96 14.37 -13.34
N ASN A 46 4.71 14.67 -12.29
CA ASN A 46 5.00 16.03 -11.86
C ASN A 46 6.53 16.25 -11.79
N HIS A 47 6.99 17.33 -11.15
CA HIS A 47 8.42 17.64 -11.07
C HIS A 47 9.24 16.69 -10.18
N ALA A 48 8.60 15.94 -9.27
CA ALA A 48 9.26 15.08 -8.28
C ALA A 48 8.88 13.59 -8.37
N CYS A 49 7.72 13.25 -8.94
CA CYS A 49 7.20 11.88 -8.97
C CYS A 49 6.57 11.54 -10.32
N ASP A 50 6.81 10.31 -10.79
CA ASP A 50 6.06 9.63 -11.84
C ASP A 50 5.20 8.53 -11.21
N ALA A 51 3.89 8.55 -11.44
CA ALA A 51 2.95 7.55 -10.95
C ALA A 51 2.35 6.77 -12.12
N TYR A 52 2.38 5.45 -12.01
CA TYR A 52 1.87 4.50 -12.99
C TYR A 52 0.71 3.74 -12.38
N LEU A 53 -0.48 3.88 -12.97
CA LEU A 53 -1.62 3.07 -12.62
C LEU A 53 -1.48 1.71 -13.30
N LEU A 54 -1.59 0.63 -12.52
CA LEU A 54 -1.36 -0.73 -12.99
C LEU A 54 -2.67 -1.51 -13.13
N SER A 55 -2.62 -2.60 -13.89
CA SER A 55 -3.72 -3.57 -13.96
C SER A 55 -4.06 -4.19 -12.59
N GLU A 56 -3.09 -4.19 -11.68
CA GLU A 56 -3.17 -4.81 -10.36
C GLU A 56 -2.52 -3.88 -9.32
N SER A 57 -3.04 -2.67 -9.09
CA SER A 57 -2.58 -1.61 -8.13
C SER A 57 -1.71 -0.50 -8.74
N SER A 58 -0.54 -0.16 -8.18
CA SER A 58 0.19 1.10 -8.49
C SER A 58 1.71 1.03 -8.37
N LEU A 59 2.42 1.84 -9.17
CA LEU A 59 3.87 2.11 -9.06
C LEU A 59 4.13 3.61 -8.98
N PHE A 60 4.91 4.05 -8.00
CA PHE A 60 5.41 5.43 -7.88
C PHE A 60 6.93 5.44 -7.95
N VAL A 61 7.47 6.41 -8.69
CA VAL A 61 8.91 6.57 -8.93
C VAL A 61 9.31 8.02 -8.64
N TRP A 62 10.18 8.21 -7.66
CA TRP A 62 10.88 9.47 -7.40
C TRP A 62 12.34 9.36 -7.83
N ASP A 63 13.16 10.38 -7.58
CA ASP A 63 14.57 10.36 -7.99
C ASP A 63 15.37 9.23 -7.32
N ASP A 64 15.10 8.94 -6.05
CA ASP A 64 15.88 8.02 -5.22
C ASP A 64 15.06 6.87 -4.63
N LYS A 65 13.74 6.83 -4.82
CA LYS A 65 12.89 5.75 -4.30
C LYS A 65 11.84 5.27 -5.29
N ILE A 66 11.43 4.02 -5.13
CA ILE A 66 10.21 3.47 -5.72
C ILE A 66 9.28 2.94 -4.64
N LEU A 67 7.99 2.94 -4.97
CA LEU A 67 6.94 2.26 -4.25
C LEU A 67 6.10 1.47 -5.25
N LEU A 68 6.08 0.14 -5.12
CA LEU A 68 5.30 -0.76 -5.96
C LEU A 68 4.33 -1.53 -5.09
N LEU A 69 3.04 -1.36 -5.33
CA LEU A 69 1.97 -2.13 -4.70
C LEU A 69 1.37 -3.07 -5.74
N THR A 70 1.00 -4.27 -5.30
CA THR A 70 0.25 -5.22 -6.14
C THR A 70 -0.79 -6.00 -5.34
N CYS A 71 -1.87 -6.40 -6.00
CA CYS A 71 -2.93 -7.24 -5.43
C CYS A 71 -3.10 -8.55 -6.24
N GLY A 72 -4.14 -9.32 -5.94
CA GLY A 72 -4.45 -10.58 -6.63
C GLY A 72 -3.40 -11.67 -6.41
N ASN A 73 -3.08 -12.39 -7.49
CA ASN A 73 -2.07 -13.47 -7.49
C ASN A 73 -0.69 -12.99 -7.99
N SER A 74 -0.44 -11.68 -7.91
CA SER A 74 0.83 -11.07 -8.30
C SER A 74 2.02 -11.64 -7.52
N THR A 75 3.18 -11.65 -8.19
CA THR A 75 4.46 -12.13 -7.66
C THR A 75 5.40 -10.96 -7.40
N LEU A 76 5.01 -10.03 -6.53
CA LEU A 76 5.78 -8.82 -6.25
C LEU A 76 7.26 -9.08 -5.88
N VAL A 77 7.52 -10.21 -5.21
CA VAL A 77 8.88 -10.65 -4.89
C VAL A 77 9.77 -10.82 -6.12
N ASP A 78 9.22 -11.25 -7.26
CA ASP A 78 10.00 -11.46 -8.48
C ASP A 78 10.37 -10.11 -9.12
N ALA A 79 9.49 -9.09 -9.01
CA ALA A 79 9.82 -7.70 -9.36
C ALA A 79 10.89 -7.13 -8.42
N ALA A 80 10.81 -7.38 -7.11
CA ALA A 80 11.84 -6.97 -6.16
C ALA A 80 13.22 -7.57 -6.52
N CYS A 81 13.27 -8.89 -6.77
CA CYS A 81 14.48 -9.57 -7.21
C CYS A 81 15.02 -9.01 -8.53
N HIS A 82 14.15 -8.73 -9.50
CA HIS A 82 14.54 -8.11 -10.77
C HIS A 82 15.17 -6.73 -10.56
N PHE A 83 14.55 -5.88 -9.74
CA PHE A 83 15.07 -4.55 -9.43
C PHE A 83 16.45 -4.62 -8.77
N ILE A 84 16.62 -5.47 -7.75
CA ILE A 84 17.90 -5.63 -7.05
C ILE A 84 19.01 -6.06 -8.02
N ASN A 85 18.73 -7.05 -8.88
CA ASN A 85 19.72 -7.53 -9.85
C ASN A 85 20.05 -6.49 -10.93
N ALA A 86 19.07 -5.68 -11.35
CA ALA A 86 19.26 -4.68 -12.39
C ALA A 86 19.97 -3.41 -11.89
N VAL A 87 19.79 -3.06 -10.62
CA VAL A 87 20.38 -1.86 -10.01
C VAL A 87 21.69 -2.16 -9.29
N GLY A 88 21.86 -3.36 -8.72
CA GLY A 88 22.95 -3.72 -7.83
C GLY A 88 22.56 -3.55 -6.36
N VAL A 89 22.87 -4.54 -5.51
CA VAL A 89 22.51 -4.52 -4.09
C VAL A 89 23.27 -3.43 -3.31
N GLU A 90 24.51 -3.14 -3.70
CA GLU A 90 25.37 -2.09 -3.14
C GLU A 90 24.79 -0.69 -3.28
N HIS A 91 23.80 -0.55 -4.16
CA HIS A 91 23.12 0.69 -4.46
C HIS A 91 21.80 0.86 -3.71
N ILE A 92 21.34 -0.16 -3.00
CA ILE A 92 20.11 -0.13 -2.21
C ILE A 92 20.45 0.36 -0.81
N ALA A 93 19.94 1.54 -0.46
CA ALA A 93 20.07 2.10 0.88
C ALA A 93 19.09 1.45 1.86
N ALA A 94 17.86 1.20 1.42
CA ALA A 94 16.83 0.53 2.20
C ALA A 94 15.85 -0.21 1.29
N LEU A 95 15.35 -1.35 1.75
CA LEU A 95 14.27 -2.09 1.12
C LEU A 95 13.27 -2.52 2.21
N CYS A 96 11.99 -2.24 1.99
CA CYS A 96 10.89 -2.75 2.78
C CYS A 96 9.94 -3.53 1.87
N TYR A 97 9.77 -4.82 2.14
CA TYR A 97 8.79 -5.67 1.49
C TYR A 97 7.70 -6.03 2.49
N GLN A 98 6.45 -5.79 2.14
CA GLN A 98 5.32 -6.03 3.01
C GLN A 98 4.25 -6.89 2.35
N ARG A 99 3.48 -7.57 3.18
CA ARG A 99 2.39 -8.45 2.75
C ARG A 99 1.30 -8.46 3.81
N LYS A 100 0.12 -7.98 3.46
CA LYS A 100 -1.05 -8.09 4.33
C LYS A 100 -1.52 -9.54 4.36
N ASN A 101 -1.96 -10.04 5.52
CA ASN A 101 -2.55 -11.37 5.58
C ASN A 101 -3.77 -11.47 4.65
N GLU A 102 -3.78 -12.52 3.85
CA GLU A 102 -4.75 -12.76 2.79
C GLU A 102 -6.04 -13.37 3.31
N TYR A 103 -7.12 -13.19 2.57
CA TYR A 103 -8.36 -13.93 2.80
C TYR A 103 -8.23 -15.40 2.40
N GLN A 104 -7.54 -15.68 1.29
CA GLN A 104 -7.34 -17.03 0.78
C GLN A 104 -5.86 -17.29 0.47
N ALA A 105 -5.03 -17.34 1.52
CA ALA A 105 -3.60 -17.62 1.41
C ALA A 105 -3.28 -18.90 0.61
N GLN A 106 -4.13 -19.92 0.66
CA GLN A 106 -3.99 -21.17 -0.10
C GLN A 106 -4.11 -21.01 -1.63
N LEU A 107 -4.66 -19.89 -2.10
CA LEU A 107 -4.75 -19.59 -3.53
C LEU A 107 -3.55 -18.79 -4.04
N GLN A 108 -2.71 -18.27 -3.15
CA GLN A 108 -1.51 -17.54 -3.51
C GLN A 108 -0.42 -18.49 -4.02
N SER A 109 0.37 -18.04 -4.99
CA SER A 109 1.44 -18.83 -5.59
C SER A 109 2.65 -19.03 -4.66
N THR A 110 2.82 -18.14 -3.68
CA THR A 110 3.88 -18.18 -2.67
C THR A 110 3.33 -17.77 -1.32
N SER A 111 4.00 -18.15 -0.24
CA SER A 111 3.81 -17.58 1.09
C SER A 111 4.81 -16.44 1.36
N PHE A 112 4.58 -15.64 2.41
CA PHE A 112 5.57 -14.66 2.87
C PHE A 112 6.92 -15.31 3.20
N ALA A 113 6.92 -16.54 3.72
CA ALA A 113 8.15 -17.28 4.02
C ALA A 113 8.95 -17.63 2.74
N ASP A 114 8.26 -17.97 1.66
CA ASP A 114 8.90 -18.23 0.36
C ASP A 114 9.47 -16.94 -0.23
N ASP A 115 8.72 -15.83 -0.11
CA ASP A 115 9.15 -14.52 -0.62
C ASP A 115 10.44 -14.06 0.07
N ILE A 116 10.48 -14.12 1.41
CA ILE A 116 11.69 -13.73 2.16
C ILE A 116 12.86 -14.70 1.92
N ALA A 117 12.59 -15.99 1.67
CA ALA A 117 13.64 -16.94 1.35
C ALA A 117 14.33 -16.57 0.03
N LYS A 118 13.56 -16.12 -0.98
CA LYS A 118 14.11 -15.57 -2.23
C LYS A 118 14.89 -14.26 -1.97
N LEU A 119 14.28 -13.28 -1.30
CA LEU A 119 14.90 -11.96 -1.08
C LEU A 119 16.22 -12.05 -0.31
N ARG A 120 16.31 -12.93 0.70
CA ARG A 120 17.52 -13.12 1.51
C ARG A 120 18.71 -13.67 0.74
N THR A 121 18.50 -14.23 -0.45
CA THR A 121 19.62 -14.60 -1.33
C THR A 121 20.31 -13.38 -1.96
N LEU A 122 19.60 -12.24 -2.02
CA LEU A 122 20.07 -11.01 -2.66
C LEU A 122 20.42 -9.92 -1.65
N ILE A 123 19.65 -9.78 -0.56
CA ILE A 123 19.84 -8.69 0.42
C ILE A 123 19.57 -9.19 1.85
N PRO A 124 20.48 -8.93 2.82
CA PRO A 124 20.25 -9.28 4.22
C PRO A 124 19.13 -8.42 4.82
N GLY A 125 18.37 -8.97 5.75
CA GLY A 125 17.30 -8.24 6.43
C GLY A 125 16.52 -9.05 7.45
N LYS A 126 15.71 -8.33 8.22
CA LYS A 126 14.87 -8.86 9.29
C LYS A 126 13.42 -8.89 8.88
N ALA A 127 12.73 -9.96 9.28
CA ALA A 127 11.31 -10.14 9.02
C ALA A 127 10.52 -10.09 10.32
N PHE A 128 9.35 -9.46 10.28
CA PHE A 128 8.46 -9.25 11.40
C PHE A 128 7.02 -9.56 11.00
N ARG A 129 6.21 -9.91 12.00
CA ARG A 129 4.75 -9.85 11.90
C ARG A 129 4.26 -8.90 12.96
N VAL A 130 3.39 -7.97 12.57
CA VAL A 130 2.66 -7.07 13.47
C VAL A 130 1.18 -7.44 13.45
N GLY A 131 0.52 -7.36 14.60
CA GLY A 131 -0.87 -7.82 14.75
C GLY A 131 -0.98 -9.27 15.25
N HIS A 132 -2.19 -9.82 15.20
CA HIS A 132 -2.52 -11.10 15.83
C HIS A 132 -2.38 -12.27 14.85
N LEU A 133 -1.70 -13.35 15.26
CA LEU A 133 -1.39 -14.53 14.42
C LEU A 133 -2.61 -15.09 13.70
N ASP A 134 -3.70 -15.32 14.45
CA ASP A 134 -4.91 -15.96 13.93
C ASP A 134 -5.99 -14.95 13.50
N SER A 135 -5.61 -13.68 13.32
CA SER A 135 -6.53 -12.61 12.91
C SER A 135 -5.79 -11.59 12.03
N HIS A 136 -6.18 -10.32 12.05
CA HIS A 136 -5.54 -9.27 11.27
C HIS A 136 -4.08 -9.07 11.69
N HIS A 137 -3.18 -9.24 10.72
CA HIS A 137 -1.75 -9.02 10.87
C HIS A 137 -1.10 -8.62 9.55
N HIS A 138 0.08 -8.03 9.65
CA HIS A 138 0.88 -7.60 8.52
C HIS A 138 2.29 -8.14 8.63
N TYR A 139 2.84 -8.63 7.52
CA TYR A 139 4.20 -9.13 7.43
C TYR A 139 5.11 -8.07 6.83
N LEU A 140 6.28 -7.87 7.43
CA LEU A 140 7.28 -6.92 6.95
C LEU A 140 8.65 -7.61 6.86
N PHE A 141 9.39 -7.33 5.81
CA PHE A 141 10.81 -7.62 5.69
C PHE A 141 11.54 -6.31 5.40
N CYS A 142 12.47 -5.92 6.27
CA CYS A 142 13.27 -4.72 6.12
C CYS A 142 14.75 -5.11 5.99
N SER A 143 15.44 -4.57 4.98
CA SER A 143 16.87 -4.80 4.79
C SER A 143 17.69 -4.28 5.97
N ASP A 144 18.79 -4.96 6.29
CA ASP A 144 19.78 -4.41 7.23
C ASP A 144 20.60 -3.32 6.50
N ASN A 145 20.78 -2.13 7.10
CA ASN A 145 21.51 -0.99 6.53
C ASN A 145 23.04 -1.20 6.40
N GLN A 146 23.50 -2.42 6.09
CA GLN A 146 24.92 -2.80 6.11
C GLN A 146 25.73 -2.21 4.96
N PHE A 147 25.11 -1.75 3.87
CA PHE A 147 25.84 -1.16 2.74
C PHE A 147 26.15 0.34 2.91
N CYS A 148 25.61 0.97 3.96
CA CYS A 148 25.99 2.32 4.38
C CYS A 148 27.27 2.34 5.24
N THR A 149 27.84 1.17 5.60
CA THR A 149 29.10 1.11 6.33
C THR A 149 30.28 1.12 5.38
N GLY A 150 30.55 2.30 4.84
CA GLY A 150 31.73 2.60 4.04
C GLY A 150 32.39 3.88 4.52
N ASP A 151 32.85 3.91 5.78
CA ASP A 151 34.15 4.48 6.14
C ASP A 151 34.50 4.12 7.58
N LEU A 152 35.65 3.46 7.73
CA LEU A 152 36.24 3.04 8.99
C LEU A 152 36.69 4.20 9.91
N PHE A 153 36.31 5.45 9.62
CA PHE A 153 36.58 6.64 10.45
C PHE A 153 35.53 7.76 10.31
N CYS A 154 34.27 7.46 10.00
CA CYS A 154 33.21 8.47 10.07
C CYS A 154 32.55 8.44 11.45
N THR A 155 32.97 9.35 12.32
CA THR A 155 32.36 9.66 13.63
C THR A 155 31.04 10.44 13.51
N ASP A 156 30.37 10.38 12.36
CA ASP A 156 29.08 11.04 12.18
C ASP A 156 27.98 9.99 12.19
N SER A 157 27.35 9.88 13.35
CA SER A 157 26.09 9.20 13.62
C SER A 157 24.89 9.82 12.86
N GLN A 158 25.08 10.28 11.62
CA GLN A 158 24.01 10.79 10.79
C GLN A 158 23.35 9.65 10.00
N VAL A 159 22.73 8.74 10.73
CA VAL A 159 21.52 8.09 10.20
C VAL A 159 20.51 9.24 10.11
N MET A 160 20.37 9.84 8.93
CA MET A 160 19.31 10.82 8.71
C MET A 160 17.99 10.13 9.04
N PRO A 161 17.24 10.58 10.06
CA PRO A 161 15.89 10.07 10.28
C PRO A 161 15.11 10.39 9.00
N SER A 162 14.51 9.37 8.37
CA SER A 162 13.51 9.65 7.35
C SER A 162 12.37 10.37 8.04
N THR A 163 12.19 11.67 7.76
CA THR A 163 10.99 12.43 8.18
C THR A 163 9.78 12.09 7.32
N GLU A 164 9.88 11.06 6.47
CA GLU A 164 8.80 10.65 5.59
C GLU A 164 7.88 9.72 6.35
N THR A 165 6.67 10.22 6.60
CA THR A 165 5.58 9.46 7.19
C THR A 165 4.89 8.62 6.11
N CYS A 166 4.28 7.51 6.51
CA CYS A 166 3.38 6.76 5.63
C CYS A 166 2.19 6.22 6.44
N LEU A 167 0.99 6.34 5.88
CA LEU A 167 -0.21 5.71 6.40
C LEU A 167 -0.74 4.71 5.39
N GLU A 168 -1.04 3.52 5.87
CA GLU A 168 -1.79 2.49 5.14
C GLU A 168 -3.11 2.24 5.89
N LEU A 169 -4.23 2.33 5.18
CA LEU A 169 -5.58 2.05 5.67
C LEU A 169 -6.16 0.91 4.84
N MET A 170 -6.54 -0.17 5.51
CA MET A 170 -7.18 -1.33 4.88
C MET A 170 -8.56 -1.52 5.48
N MET A 171 -9.59 -1.48 4.64
CA MET A 171 -10.99 -1.47 5.03
C MET A 171 -11.68 -2.73 4.51
N TYR A 172 -12.38 -3.41 5.41
CA TYR A 172 -12.95 -4.73 5.16
C TYR A 172 -14.46 -4.66 5.19
N HIS A 173 -15.11 -5.34 4.24
CA HIS A 173 -16.56 -5.48 4.21
C HIS A 173 -17.28 -4.11 4.22
N ILE A 174 -16.93 -3.27 3.25
CA ILE A 174 -17.56 -1.97 3.01
C ILE A 174 -19.06 -2.13 2.73
N ARG A 175 -19.86 -1.15 3.15
CA ARG A 175 -21.33 -1.18 3.10
C ARG A 175 -21.91 0.23 2.92
N GLY A 176 -23.22 0.30 2.69
CA GLY A 176 -23.93 1.55 2.44
C GLY A 176 -23.92 1.95 0.96
N GLU A 177 -24.40 3.16 0.69
CA GLU A 177 -24.70 3.63 -0.68
C GLU A 177 -23.49 3.57 -1.62
N LEU A 178 -22.29 3.93 -1.14
CA LEU A 178 -21.07 3.87 -1.94
C LEU A 178 -20.73 2.42 -2.30
N ALA A 179 -20.81 1.49 -1.35
CA ALA A 179 -20.53 0.07 -1.59
C ALA A 179 -21.51 -0.55 -2.60
N ASP A 180 -22.77 -0.11 -2.58
CA ASP A 180 -23.78 -0.56 -3.55
C ASP A 180 -23.53 0.06 -4.94
N TYR A 181 -23.15 1.34 -5.01
CA TYR A 181 -22.78 2.00 -6.25
C TYR A 181 -21.61 1.31 -6.95
N LEU A 182 -20.59 0.89 -6.18
CA LEU A 182 -19.38 0.23 -6.69
C LEU A 182 -19.63 -1.15 -7.34
N LYS A 183 -20.81 -1.74 -7.11
CA LYS A 183 -21.22 -3.02 -7.73
C LYS A 183 -21.99 -2.83 -9.03
N LEU A 184 -22.41 -1.59 -9.32
CA LEU A 184 -23.23 -1.32 -10.50
C LEU A 184 -22.37 -1.35 -11.77
N PRO A 185 -22.87 -1.93 -12.88
CA PRO A 185 -22.18 -1.85 -14.17
C PRO A 185 -22.13 -0.41 -14.73
N THR A 186 -22.90 0.51 -14.14
CA THR A 186 -22.95 1.93 -14.49
C THR A 186 -22.04 2.80 -13.62
N GLN A 187 -21.21 2.20 -12.78
CA GLN A 187 -20.22 2.96 -12.02
C GLN A 187 -19.24 3.69 -12.96
N THR A 188 -18.80 4.86 -12.55
CA THR A 188 -17.86 5.68 -13.31
C THR A 188 -16.80 6.23 -12.38
N GLU A 189 -15.60 6.46 -12.91
CA GLU A 189 -14.49 7.08 -12.18
C GLU A 189 -14.94 8.40 -11.54
N GLN A 190 -15.61 9.26 -12.32
CA GLN A 190 -16.14 10.54 -11.83
C GLN A 190 -17.21 10.37 -10.74
N GLY A 191 -18.06 9.35 -10.84
CA GLY A 191 -19.10 9.07 -9.85
C GLY A 191 -18.54 8.58 -8.52
N ILE A 192 -17.43 7.83 -8.56
CA ILE A 192 -16.68 7.40 -7.36
C ILE A 192 -15.94 8.61 -6.76
N TYR A 193 -15.23 9.37 -7.60
CA TYR A 193 -14.51 10.59 -7.22
C TYR A 193 -15.39 11.60 -6.48
N GLN A 194 -16.62 11.82 -6.97
CA GLN A 194 -17.59 12.73 -6.35
C GLN A 194 -18.11 12.21 -5.00
N ARG A 195 -18.41 10.91 -4.89
CA ARG A 195 -18.92 10.31 -3.64
C ARG A 195 -17.88 10.25 -2.52
N LEU A 196 -16.62 10.08 -2.89
CA LEU A 196 -15.48 10.16 -1.96
C LEU A 196 -15.03 11.59 -1.69
N GLU A 197 -15.63 12.57 -2.37
CA GLU A 197 -15.33 13.99 -2.21
C GLU A 197 -13.84 14.31 -2.39
N PHE A 198 -13.18 13.63 -3.34
CA PHE A 198 -11.74 13.73 -3.53
C PHE A 198 -11.26 15.13 -3.92
N GLN A 199 -12.08 15.93 -4.60
CA GLN A 199 -11.77 17.33 -4.85
C GLN A 199 -11.61 18.15 -3.56
N GLN A 200 -12.35 17.80 -2.50
CA GLN A 200 -12.24 18.47 -1.20
C GLN A 200 -11.10 17.91 -0.36
N LEU A 201 -10.88 16.59 -0.43
CA LEU A 201 -9.82 15.93 0.34
C LEU A 201 -8.43 16.25 -0.21
N PHE A 202 -8.28 16.38 -1.52
CA PHE A 202 -6.99 16.57 -2.19
C PHE A 202 -7.12 17.60 -3.34
N PRO A 203 -7.42 18.88 -3.03
CA PRO A 203 -7.74 19.89 -4.04
C PRO A 203 -6.62 20.19 -5.03
N ASP A 204 -5.36 20.02 -4.60
CA ASP A 204 -4.17 20.38 -5.36
C ASP A 204 -3.44 19.17 -5.98
N PHE A 205 -4.07 17.99 -5.94
CA PHE A 205 -3.50 16.76 -6.49
C PHE A 205 -3.90 16.56 -7.95
N GLN A 206 -2.96 16.04 -8.75
CA GLN A 206 -3.27 15.49 -10.06
C GLN A 206 -3.70 14.04 -9.88
N PHE A 207 -4.80 13.64 -10.52
CA PHE A 207 -5.37 12.29 -10.40
C PHE A 207 -5.26 11.50 -11.70
N ASP A 208 -5.10 10.20 -11.56
CA ASP A 208 -5.26 9.17 -12.58
C ASP A 208 -6.17 8.09 -12.02
N MET A 209 -7.22 7.71 -12.74
CA MET A 209 -8.30 6.87 -12.24
C MET A 209 -8.67 5.82 -13.27
N HIS A 210 -9.05 4.63 -12.79
CA HIS A 210 -9.47 3.56 -13.67
C HIS A 210 -10.58 2.71 -13.04
N CYS A 211 -11.70 2.57 -13.76
CA CYS A 211 -12.73 1.57 -13.46
C CYS A 211 -12.48 0.26 -14.23
N PHE A 212 -12.29 -0.84 -13.50
CA PHE A 212 -12.11 -2.18 -14.08
C PHE A 212 -13.44 -2.82 -14.48
N GLN A 213 -13.37 -3.82 -15.37
CA GLN A 213 -14.51 -4.60 -15.83
C GLN A 213 -14.38 -6.06 -15.33
N PRO A 214 -15.44 -6.67 -14.75
CA PRO A 214 -16.79 -6.12 -14.57
C PRO A 214 -16.92 -5.12 -13.40
N ALA A 215 -15.97 -5.09 -12.48
CA ALA A 215 -15.91 -4.11 -11.41
C ALA A 215 -14.50 -4.01 -10.81
N GLY A 216 -14.27 -2.96 -10.03
CA GLY A 216 -13.00 -2.62 -9.42
C GLY A 216 -12.63 -1.18 -9.73
N PHE A 217 -11.85 -0.55 -8.86
CA PHE A 217 -11.39 0.82 -9.07
C PHE A 217 -9.97 1.00 -8.54
N SER A 218 -9.13 1.68 -9.31
CA SER A 218 -7.80 2.13 -8.89
C SER A 218 -7.67 3.63 -9.12
N LEU A 219 -6.98 4.30 -8.20
CA LEU A 219 -6.65 5.71 -8.31
C LEU A 219 -5.24 5.96 -7.81
N ASN A 220 -4.50 6.73 -8.60
CA ASN A 220 -3.28 7.39 -8.18
C ASN A 220 -3.50 8.89 -8.14
N ALA A 221 -2.92 9.56 -7.16
CA ALA A 221 -2.83 11.01 -7.15
C ALA A 221 -1.48 11.48 -6.64
N ILE A 222 -0.93 12.53 -7.24
CA ILE A 222 0.39 13.08 -6.87
C ILE A 222 0.37 14.61 -6.74
N ARG A 223 1.17 15.13 -5.80
CA ARG A 223 1.46 16.55 -5.59
C ARG A 223 2.86 16.77 -5.05
N GLY A 224 3.78 17.23 -5.89
CA GLY A 224 5.20 17.28 -5.52
C GLY A 224 5.70 15.89 -5.16
N THR A 225 6.27 15.74 -3.97
CA THR A 225 6.72 14.44 -3.42
C THR A 225 5.59 13.62 -2.80
N ASP A 226 4.41 14.21 -2.59
CA ASP A 226 3.27 13.55 -1.95
C ASP A 226 2.54 12.66 -2.97
N TYR A 227 2.05 11.51 -2.49
CA TYR A 227 1.18 10.63 -3.25
C TYR A 227 -0.02 10.16 -2.41
N VAL A 228 -1.06 9.75 -3.13
CA VAL A 228 -2.22 9.05 -2.62
C VAL A 228 -2.52 7.91 -3.59
N THR A 229 -2.81 6.72 -3.08
CA THR A 229 -3.33 5.61 -3.89
C THR A 229 -4.54 4.99 -3.21
N LEU A 230 -5.53 4.56 -4.00
CA LEU A 230 -6.74 3.90 -3.52
C LEU A 230 -7.10 2.73 -4.44
N HIS A 231 -7.26 1.53 -3.87
CA HIS A 231 -7.68 0.34 -4.61
C HIS A 231 -8.95 -0.24 -3.99
N ILE A 232 -9.95 -0.48 -4.82
CA ILE A 232 -11.26 -0.98 -4.40
C ILE A 232 -11.53 -2.32 -5.10
N THR A 233 -11.69 -3.37 -4.31
CA THR A 233 -12.27 -4.65 -4.71
C THR A 233 -13.70 -4.73 -4.16
N PRO A 234 -14.75 -4.45 -4.97
CA PRO A 234 -16.13 -4.61 -4.53
C PRO A 234 -16.50 -6.09 -4.38
N SER A 235 -17.49 -6.38 -3.53
CA SER A 235 -18.08 -7.72 -3.42
C SER A 235 -19.10 -7.90 -4.55
N MET A 236 -18.80 -8.80 -5.50
CA MET A 236 -19.56 -9.01 -6.73
C MET A 236 -20.38 -10.31 -6.72
N GLY A 237 -20.46 -11.03 -5.59
CA GLY A 237 -21.14 -12.32 -5.47
C GLY A 237 -21.28 -12.84 -4.05
N GLN A 238 -21.95 -14.01 -3.91
CA GLN A 238 -22.13 -14.67 -2.60
C GLN A 238 -20.79 -15.16 -2.04
N GLY A 239 -20.49 -14.77 -0.80
CA GLY A 239 -19.24 -15.12 -0.11
C GLY A 239 -18.02 -14.29 -0.53
N GLU A 240 -18.21 -13.23 -1.33
CA GLU A 240 -17.11 -12.36 -1.75
C GLU A 240 -16.87 -11.24 -0.73
N HIS A 241 -15.60 -11.07 -0.35
CA HIS A 241 -15.16 -10.09 0.62
C HIS A 241 -14.83 -8.78 -0.10
N SER A 242 -15.53 -7.69 0.23
CA SER A 242 -15.12 -6.38 -0.27
C SER A 242 -13.90 -5.89 0.52
N TYR A 243 -12.95 -5.31 -0.20
CA TYR A 243 -11.69 -4.84 0.34
C TYR A 243 -11.35 -3.49 -0.29
N VAL A 244 -10.91 -2.55 0.52
CA VAL A 244 -10.41 -1.26 0.06
C VAL A 244 -9.09 -0.97 0.76
N SER A 245 -8.06 -0.62 0.00
CA SER A 245 -6.81 -0.10 0.55
C SER A 245 -6.60 1.34 0.11
N PHE A 246 -6.13 2.15 1.04
CA PHE A 246 -5.72 3.52 0.84
C PHE A 246 -4.33 3.70 1.42
N GLU A 247 -3.45 4.39 0.70
CA GLU A 247 -2.10 4.67 1.18
C GLU A 247 -1.65 6.09 0.77
N THR A 248 -0.89 6.74 1.66
CA THR A 248 -0.32 8.07 1.42
C THR A 248 0.92 8.32 2.28
N ASN A 249 1.84 9.15 1.79
CA ASN A 249 2.93 9.72 2.58
C ASN A 249 2.65 11.13 3.14
N LEU A 250 1.40 11.60 3.08
CA LEU A 250 1.02 12.86 3.71
C LEU A 250 1.23 12.78 5.22
N ASP A 251 1.86 13.82 5.79
CA ASP A 251 1.83 14.05 7.23
C ASP A 251 0.42 14.47 7.65
N LEU A 252 -0.38 13.49 8.08
CA LEU A 252 -1.76 13.75 8.47
C LEU A 252 -1.90 14.50 9.81
N ALA A 253 -0.80 14.72 10.55
CA ALA A 253 -0.85 15.59 11.72
C ALA A 253 -0.93 17.08 11.31
N THR A 254 -0.41 17.42 10.13
CA THR A 254 -0.39 18.79 9.61
C THR A 254 -1.31 18.99 8.40
N TYR A 255 -1.75 17.91 7.76
CA TYR A 255 -2.70 17.99 6.65
C TYR A 255 -4.08 18.51 7.11
N PRO A 256 -4.68 19.51 6.42
CA PRO A 256 -5.85 20.23 6.93
C PRO A 256 -7.17 19.47 6.84
N HIS A 257 -7.19 18.28 6.22
CA HIS A 257 -8.40 17.49 6.01
C HIS A 257 -8.36 16.17 6.79
N PRO A 258 -9.47 15.74 7.40
CA PRO A 258 -9.53 14.49 8.18
C PRO A 258 -9.68 13.27 7.26
N VAL A 259 -8.66 13.00 6.44
CA VAL A 259 -8.66 12.02 5.35
C VAL A 259 -9.16 10.65 5.81
N VAL A 260 -8.54 10.07 6.83
CA VAL A 260 -8.85 8.72 7.31
C VAL A 260 -10.29 8.62 7.79
N ALA A 261 -10.74 9.59 8.60
CA ALA A 261 -12.11 9.62 9.10
C ALA A 261 -13.12 9.73 7.95
N ARG A 262 -12.85 10.57 6.95
CA ARG A 262 -13.73 10.73 5.78
C ARG A 262 -13.83 9.45 4.96
N LEU A 263 -12.73 8.75 4.75
CA LEU A 263 -12.72 7.47 4.05
C LEU A 263 -13.45 6.37 4.83
N VAL A 264 -13.16 6.21 6.13
CA VAL A 264 -13.83 5.21 6.97
C VAL A 264 -15.34 5.46 7.04
N ASN A 265 -15.79 6.71 7.15
CA ASN A 265 -17.21 7.03 7.13
C ASN A 265 -17.84 6.82 5.73
N GLY A 266 -17.13 7.19 4.65
CA GLY A 266 -17.63 7.06 3.29
C GLY A 266 -17.79 5.60 2.83
N PHE A 267 -16.84 4.74 3.19
CA PHE A 267 -16.88 3.31 2.88
C PHE A 267 -17.66 2.47 3.91
N SER A 268 -17.84 2.98 5.13
CA SER A 268 -18.51 2.31 6.25
C SER A 268 -18.07 0.84 6.42
N PRO A 269 -16.77 0.54 6.54
CA PRO A 269 -16.30 -0.84 6.63
C PRO A 269 -16.75 -1.51 7.94
N THR A 270 -16.90 -2.84 7.94
CA THR A 270 -17.18 -3.60 9.18
C THR A 270 -15.99 -3.54 10.14
N SER A 271 -14.77 -3.62 9.61
CA SER A 271 -13.52 -3.49 10.34
C SER A 271 -12.46 -2.82 9.46
N TRP A 272 -11.40 -2.28 10.07
CA TRP A 272 -10.27 -1.72 9.33
C TRP A 272 -8.96 -1.88 10.10
N ASP A 273 -7.87 -1.96 9.34
CA ASP A 273 -6.50 -1.91 9.84
C ASP A 273 -5.88 -0.56 9.49
N LEU A 274 -5.06 -0.06 10.39
CA LEU A 274 -4.19 1.09 10.16
C LEU A 274 -2.75 0.70 10.43
N ILE A 275 -1.86 1.03 9.49
CA ILE A 275 -0.42 0.95 9.67
C ILE A 275 0.15 2.35 9.51
N GLY A 276 0.92 2.80 10.50
CA GLY A 276 1.60 4.08 10.47
C GLY A 276 3.11 3.89 10.56
N PHE A 277 3.85 4.40 9.59
CA PHE A 277 5.30 4.54 9.61
C PHE A 277 5.63 5.97 10.04
N ASP A 278 6.19 6.12 11.23
CA ASP A 278 6.49 7.41 11.87
C ASP A 278 5.27 8.36 11.90
N GLN A 279 4.07 7.79 11.86
CA GLN A 279 2.82 8.50 11.73
C GLN A 279 1.86 8.15 12.87
N HIS A 280 1.42 9.18 13.59
CA HIS A 280 0.45 9.00 14.66
C HIS A 280 -0.95 8.74 14.10
N ILE A 281 -1.54 7.63 14.53
CA ILE A 281 -2.91 7.27 14.20
C ILE A 281 -3.88 8.09 15.07
N LEU A 282 -4.64 8.97 14.43
CA LEU A 282 -5.73 9.73 15.06
C LEU A 282 -7.07 9.08 14.70
N THR A 283 -7.87 8.76 15.72
CA THR A 283 -9.20 8.13 15.54
C THR A 283 -10.37 9.13 15.65
N GLU A 284 -10.06 10.42 15.77
CA GLU A 284 -11.08 11.48 15.81
C GLU A 284 -11.93 11.45 14.54
N GLY A 285 -13.25 11.52 14.70
CA GLY A 285 -14.22 11.46 13.61
C GLY A 285 -14.51 10.06 13.06
N PHE A 286 -13.88 9.00 13.57
CA PHE A 286 -14.23 7.63 13.18
C PHE A 286 -15.64 7.27 13.72
N PRO A 287 -16.36 6.36 13.04
CA PRO A 287 -17.59 5.78 13.59
C PRO A 287 -17.29 5.06 14.91
N ALA A 288 -18.31 4.83 15.74
CA ALA A 288 -18.13 4.15 17.03
C ALA A 288 -17.52 2.76 16.83
N HIS A 289 -16.42 2.47 17.55
CA HIS A 289 -15.58 1.31 17.30
C HIS A 289 -14.93 0.73 18.56
N LEU A 290 -14.42 -0.50 18.44
CA LEU A 290 -13.48 -1.12 19.36
C LEU A 290 -12.10 -1.20 18.70
N CYS A 291 -11.04 -0.94 19.48
CA CYS A 291 -9.69 -1.36 19.11
C CYS A 291 -9.49 -2.79 19.60
N LEU A 292 -9.39 -3.74 18.69
CA LEU A 292 -9.25 -5.16 18.99
C LEU A 292 -7.79 -5.60 19.11
N GLY A 293 -6.87 -4.86 18.50
CA GLY A 293 -5.45 -5.16 18.55
C GLY A 293 -4.61 -3.95 18.19
N GLN A 294 -3.51 -3.78 18.91
CA GLN A 294 -2.51 -2.75 18.62
C GLN A 294 -1.12 -3.34 18.84
N ALA A 295 -0.19 -3.01 17.95
CA ALA A 295 1.20 -3.40 18.05
C ALA A 295 2.10 -2.26 17.55
N MET A 296 3.35 -2.27 18.00
CA MET A 296 4.38 -1.33 17.56
C MET A 296 5.70 -2.08 17.40
N VAL A 297 6.42 -1.77 16.32
CA VAL A 297 7.76 -2.27 16.04
C VAL A 297 8.67 -1.09 15.77
N THR A 298 9.80 -1.04 16.47
CA THR A 298 10.86 -0.09 16.17
C THR A 298 11.85 -0.73 15.21
N THR A 299 12.09 -0.09 14.08
CA THR A 299 13.09 -0.52 13.09
C THR A 299 14.51 -0.30 13.62
N ALA A 300 15.51 -0.95 13.00
CA ALA A 300 16.90 -0.77 13.39
C ALA A 300 17.41 0.67 13.20
N SER A 301 16.79 1.44 12.30
CA SER A 301 17.05 2.86 12.07
C SER A 301 16.30 3.79 13.03
N GLY A 302 15.51 3.26 13.95
CA GLY A 302 14.77 4.04 14.96
C GLY A 302 13.38 4.52 14.53
N GLY A 303 12.96 4.27 13.29
CA GLY A 303 11.59 4.55 12.84
C GLY A 303 10.58 3.60 13.47
N GLU A 304 9.37 4.10 13.72
CA GLU A 304 8.28 3.38 14.38
C GLU A 304 7.24 2.90 13.36
N ILE A 305 6.87 1.63 13.45
CA ILE A 305 5.79 1.02 12.68
C ILE A 305 4.69 0.63 13.65
N THR A 306 3.56 1.31 13.56
CA THR A 306 2.38 1.03 14.37
C THR A 306 1.38 0.22 13.55
N PHE A 307 0.70 -0.72 14.19
CA PHE A 307 -0.43 -1.46 13.63
C PHE A 307 -1.61 -1.34 14.58
N SER A 308 -2.80 -1.10 14.06
CA SER A 308 -4.04 -1.11 14.83
C SER A 308 -5.18 -1.74 14.04
N HIS A 309 -5.94 -2.62 14.69
CA HIS A 309 -7.13 -3.26 14.14
C HIS A 309 -8.37 -2.79 14.88
N TYR A 310 -9.33 -2.27 14.12
CA TYR A 310 -10.58 -1.72 14.63
C TYR A 310 -11.80 -2.44 14.07
N GLN A 311 -12.87 -2.52 14.86
CA GLN A 311 -14.16 -3.08 14.44
C GLN A 311 -15.29 -2.11 14.81
N GLN A 312 -16.26 -1.91 13.92
CA GLN A 312 -17.47 -1.14 14.24
C GLN A 312 -18.32 -1.84 15.30
N LEU A 313 -19.06 -1.05 16.08
CA LEU A 313 -19.97 -1.58 17.12
C LEU A 313 -21.29 -2.13 16.58
N GLU A 314 -21.56 -2.03 15.28
CA GLU A 314 -22.83 -2.45 14.72
C GLU A 314 -22.97 -3.97 14.68
N THR A 315 -24.03 -4.49 15.31
CA THR A 315 -24.39 -5.90 15.23
C THR A 315 -24.89 -6.24 13.83
N GLN A 316 -24.37 -7.32 13.24
CA GLN A 316 -24.88 -7.84 11.98
C GLN A 316 -26.07 -8.76 12.22
N VAL A 317 -27.14 -8.56 11.43
CA VAL A 317 -28.24 -9.53 11.35
C VAL A 317 -27.86 -10.54 10.26
N LEU A 318 -27.57 -11.77 10.66
CA LEU A 318 -27.29 -12.85 9.72
C LEU A 318 -28.61 -13.37 9.14
N GLN A 319 -28.88 -13.05 7.88
CA GLN A 319 -30.01 -13.59 7.14
C GLN A 319 -29.53 -14.71 6.22
N PRO A 320 -30.00 -15.95 6.38
CA PRO A 320 -29.65 -17.03 5.46
C PRO A 320 -30.29 -16.78 4.09
N GLU A 321 -29.47 -16.79 3.04
CA GLU A 321 -29.95 -16.87 1.65
C GLU A 321 -30.15 -18.34 1.29
N PHE A 322 -31.40 -18.73 1.01
CA PHE A 322 -31.72 -20.07 0.53
C PHE A 322 -31.73 -20.05 -1.00
N MET A 323 -30.79 -20.78 -1.61
CA MET A 323 -30.78 -21.07 -3.06
C MET A 323 -31.86 -22.08 -3.43
#